data_AF-A0A819FHR8-F1
#
_entry.id   AF-A0A819FHR8-F1
#
_cell.length_a   1.000
_cell.length_b   1.000
_cell.length_c   1.000
_cell.angle_alpha   90.00
_cell.angle_beta   90.00
_cell.angle_gamma   90.00
#
_symmetry.space_group_name_H-M   'P 1'
#
loop_
_entity.id
_entity.type
_entity.pdbx_description
1 polymer ?
#
loop_
_entity_poly.entity_id
_entity_poly.type
_entity_poly.pdbx_seq_one_letter_code
_entity_poly.pdbx_strand_id
1 'polypeptide(L)'
;MNNKEATIRYSLEQIKFLTEKYNEGEVSGHKWNPSAVSLEMETKEENGKFVFQPDQFLTTTQIRSCFSRLTAARREQANRTKSQMISVNRDDEEDSPSPHLQYRPEIIRDS
;
A
#
# COMPACT_ATOMS: atom_id res chain seq x y z
N MET A 1 -10.23 12.16 34.35
CA MET A 1 -8.76 12.03 34.19
C MET A 1 -8.52 11.32 32.87
N ASN A 2 -8.25 12.06 31.80
CA ASN A 2 -8.11 11.49 30.46
C ASN A 2 -6.62 11.37 30.14
N ASN A 3 -6.01 10.28 30.57
CA ASN A 3 -4.64 9.95 30.16
C ASN A 3 -4.69 9.52 28.69
N LYS A 4 -4.57 10.52 27.81
CA LYS A 4 -4.13 10.37 26.42
C LYS A 4 -2.76 9.69 26.44
N GLU A 5 -2.75 8.36 26.52
CA GLU A 5 -1.53 7.55 26.49
C GLU A 5 -0.70 8.05 25.32
N ALA A 6 0.50 8.57 25.63
CA ALA A 6 1.45 8.97 24.63
C ALA A 6 1.55 7.80 23.65
N THR A 7 1.14 7.99 22.39
CA THR A 7 1.26 6.96 21.36
C THR A 7 2.71 6.52 21.38
N ILE A 8 2.99 5.34 21.96
CA ILE A 8 4.34 4.82 22.06
C ILE A 8 4.78 4.63 20.62
N ARG A 9 5.63 5.56 20.17
CA ARG A 9 6.23 5.47 18.84
C ARG A 9 7.24 4.34 18.95
N TYR A 10 7.12 3.37 18.06
CA TYR A 10 8.14 2.33 17.92
C TYR A 10 9.49 2.99 17.65
N SER A 11 10.56 2.40 18.17
CA SER A 11 11.91 2.85 17.89
C SER A 11 12.21 2.73 16.39
N LEU A 12 13.17 3.52 15.91
CA LEU A 12 13.60 3.43 14.51
C LEU A 12 14.08 2.03 14.15
N GLU A 13 14.70 1.34 15.09
CA GLU A 13 15.22 -0.02 14.93
C GLU A 13 14.09 -1.04 14.78
N GLN A 14 13.05 -0.94 15.61
CA GLN A 14 11.84 -1.76 15.50
C GLN A 14 11.15 -1.54 14.14
N ILE A 15 11.01 -0.28 13.72
CA ILE A 15 10.38 0.05 12.44
C ILE A 15 11.22 -0.48 11.28
N LYS A 16 12.54 -0.30 11.32
CA LYS A 16 13.46 -0.79 10.30
C LYS A 16 13.35 -2.30 10.16
N PHE A 17 13.42 -3.04 11.27
CA PHE A 17 13.30 -4.50 11.28
C PHE A 17 11.95 -4.98 10.72
N LEU A 18 10.83 -4.39 11.16
CA LEU A 18 9.51 -4.77 10.65
C LEU A 18 9.32 -4.44 9.17
N THR A 19 9.89 -3.32 8.71
CA THR A 19 9.83 -2.93 7.29
C THR A 19 10.66 -3.86 6.42
N GLU A 20 11.85 -4.25 6.89
CA GLU A 20 12.72 -5.24 6.22
C GLU A 20 11.99 -6.57 6.08
N LYS A 21 11.43 -7.10 7.18
CA LYS A 21 10.65 -8.34 7.16
C LYS A 21 9.42 -8.25 6.26
N TYR A 22 8.70 -7.14 6.31
CA TYR A 22 7.57 -6.92 5.40
C TYR A 22 8.03 -7.00 3.94
N ASN A 23 9.10 -6.29 3.58
CA ASN A 23 9.63 -6.25 2.22
C ASN A 23 10.16 -7.61 1.75
N GLU A 24 10.87 -8.35 2.61
CA GLU A 24 11.31 -9.73 2.32
C GLU A 24 10.12 -10.62 1.95
N GLY A 25 9.01 -10.49 2.70
CA GLY A 25 7.78 -11.24 2.42
C GLY A 25 7.11 -10.84 1.10
N GLU A 26 7.20 -9.57 0.72
CA GLU A 26 6.65 -9.08 -0.54
C GLU A 26 7.51 -9.50 -1.75
N VAL A 27 8.84 -9.53 -1.60
CA VAL A 27 9.78 -9.97 -2.66
C VAL A 27 9.69 -11.48 -2.87
N SER A 28 9.64 -12.26 -1.79
CA SER A 28 9.51 -13.72 -1.85
C SER A 28 8.10 -14.19 -2.23
N GLY A 29 7.09 -13.31 -2.14
CA GLY A 29 5.69 -13.64 -2.31
C GLY A 29 5.07 -14.39 -1.12
N HIS A 30 5.84 -14.63 -0.05
CA HIS A 30 5.36 -15.30 1.16
C HIS A 30 5.37 -14.36 2.36
N LYS A 31 4.20 -13.93 2.81
CA LYS A 31 4.08 -13.01 3.96
C LYS A 31 4.54 -13.69 5.24
N TRP A 32 5.44 -13.03 5.96
CA TRP A 32 5.90 -13.50 7.25
C TRP A 32 4.78 -13.55 8.29
N ASN A 33 4.76 -14.64 9.07
CA ASN A 33 3.80 -14.80 10.16
C ASN A 33 4.18 -13.83 11.31
N PRO A 34 3.25 -12.98 11.81
CA PRO A 34 3.54 -12.06 12.90
C PRO A 34 4.08 -12.69 14.18
N SER A 35 3.69 -13.93 14.50
CA SER A 35 4.21 -14.66 15.66
C SER A 35 5.66 -15.13 15.44
N ALA A 36 6.00 -15.53 14.22
CA ALA A 36 7.37 -15.87 13.87
C ALA A 36 8.29 -14.63 13.92
N VAL A 37 7.80 -13.49 13.43
CA VAL A 37 8.53 -12.21 13.50
C VAL A 37 8.73 -11.75 14.94
N SER A 38 7.75 -11.97 15.82
CA SER A 38 7.87 -11.71 17.26
C SER A 38 9.02 -12.52 17.85
N LEU A 39 9.03 -13.84 17.63
CA LEU A 39 10.08 -14.72 18.13
C LEU A 39 11.45 -14.36 17.55
N GLU A 40 11.50 -14.06 16.25
CA GLU A 40 12.75 -13.68 15.60
C GLU A 40 13.33 -12.40 16.21
N MET A 41 12.47 -11.44 16.58
CA MET A 41 12.88 -10.22 17.26
C MET A 41 13.54 -10.49 18.62
N GLU A 42 13.06 -11.50 19.36
CA GLU A 42 13.63 -11.93 20.65
C GLU A 42 15.00 -12.60 20.47
N THR A 43 15.19 -13.31 19.37
CA THR A 43 16.43 -14.04 19.05
C THR A 43 17.40 -13.27 18.15
N LYS A 44 17.04 -12.06 17.73
CA LYS A 44 17.82 -11.29 16.76
C LYS A 44 19.09 -10.80 17.44
N GLU A 45 20.22 -11.30 16.98
CA GLU A 45 21.54 -10.88 17.43
C GLU A 45 22.35 -10.29 16.27
N GLU A 46 23.12 -9.25 16.59
CA GLU A 46 24.12 -8.66 15.71
C GLU A 46 25.46 -8.61 16.46
N ASN A 47 26.51 -9.19 15.87
CA ASN A 47 27.84 -9.27 16.48
C ASN A 47 27.86 -9.84 17.91
N GLY A 48 27.01 -10.84 18.18
CA GLY A 48 26.92 -11.52 19.48
C GLY A 48 26.21 -10.73 20.57
N LYS A 49 25.43 -9.70 20.21
CA LYS A 49 24.55 -8.97 21.13
C LYS A 49 23.13 -8.94 20.60
N PHE A 50 22.16 -9.07 21.51
CA PHE A 50 20.76 -8.88 21.17
C PHE A 50 20.54 -7.47 20.62
N VAL A 51 19.88 -7.41 19.46
CA VAL A 51 19.52 -6.15 18.81
C VAL A 51 18.42 -5.44 19.60
N PHE A 52 17.51 -6.21 20.21
CA PHE A 52 16.39 -5.70 20.98
C PHE A 52 16.48 -6.14 22.43
N GLN A 53 16.14 -5.24 23.34
CA GLN A 53 15.95 -5.56 24.75
C GLN A 53 14.53 -6.10 25.01
N PRO A 54 14.29 -6.84 26.12
CA PRO A 54 12.98 -7.42 26.41
C PRO A 54 11.81 -6.42 26.48
N ASP A 55 12.08 -5.19 26.91
CA ASP A 55 11.11 -4.09 26.94
C ASP A 55 10.76 -3.56 25.54
N GLN A 56 11.59 -3.88 24.55
CA GLN A 56 11.43 -3.49 23.15
C GLN A 56 10.81 -4.60 22.30
N PHE A 57 10.50 -5.77 22.86
CA PHE A 57 9.85 -6.82 22.09
C PHE A 57 8.43 -6.41 21.71
N LEU A 58 8.08 -6.63 20.45
CA LEU A 58 6.74 -6.35 19.94
C LEU A 58 5.91 -7.61 19.94
N THR A 59 4.69 -7.49 20.45
CA THR A 59 3.72 -8.57 20.43
C THR A 59 3.22 -8.87 19.02
N THR A 60 2.75 -10.09 18.81
CA THR A 60 2.09 -10.53 17.57
C THR A 60 1.02 -9.52 17.09
N THR A 61 0.22 -8.97 18.01
CA THR A 61 -0.84 -7.99 17.68
C THR A 61 -0.26 -6.66 17.19
N GLN A 62 0.80 -6.17 17.83
CA GLN A 62 1.48 -4.93 17.42
C GLN A 62 2.12 -5.10 16.04
N ILE A 63 2.77 -6.24 15.80
CA ILE A 63 3.38 -6.57 14.49
C ILE A 63 2.31 -6.64 13.40
N ARG A 64 1.18 -7.34 13.65
CA ARG A 64 0.05 -7.38 12.70
C ARG A 64 -0.46 -5.98 12.37
N SER A 65 -0.63 -5.13 13.37
CA SER A 65 -1.06 -3.73 13.19
C SER A 65 -0.05 -2.93 12.35
N CYS A 66 1.25 -3.17 12.55
CA CYS A 66 2.30 -2.54 11.76
C CYS A 66 2.23 -2.98 10.29
N PHE A 67 2.13 -4.28 10.02
CA PHE A 67 2.03 -4.81 8.65
C PHE A 67 0.76 -4.34 7.92
N SER A 68 -0.35 -4.21 8.64
CA SER A 68 -1.58 -3.62 8.07
C SER A 68 -1.36 -2.17 7.63
N ARG A 69 -0.65 -1.37 8.43
CA ARG A 69 -0.31 0.01 8.10
C ARG A 69 0.65 0.10 6.92
N LEU A 70 1.68 -0.75 6.85
CA LEU A 70 2.60 -0.84 5.71
C LEU A 70 1.86 -1.20 4.42
N THR A 71 0.94 -2.18 4.49
CA THR A 71 0.10 -2.57 3.35
C THR A 71 -0.79 -1.41 2.89
N ALA A 72 -1.44 -0.71 3.83
CA ALA A 72 -2.31 0.42 3.52
C ALA A 72 -1.53 1.57 2.86
N ALA A 73 -0.39 1.94 3.42
CA ALA A 73 0.49 2.97 2.88
C ALA A 73 0.95 2.62 1.44
N ARG A 74 1.29 1.34 1.19
CA ARG A 74 1.67 0.88 -0.15
C ARG A 74 0.52 0.98 -1.15
N ARG A 75 -0.70 0.59 -0.74
CA ARG A 75 -1.91 0.73 -1.59
C ARG A 75 -2.22 2.19 -1.90
N GLU A 76 -2.10 3.07 -0.91
CA GLU A 76 -2.29 4.50 -1.10
C GLU A 76 -1.27 5.07 -2.10
N GLN A 77 0.01 4.71 -1.97
CA GLN A 77 1.05 5.09 -2.92
C GLN A 77 0.74 4.60 -4.33
N ALA A 78 0.37 3.32 -4.48
CA ALA A 78 -0.01 2.75 -5.77
C ALA A 78 -1.21 3.48 -6.41
N ASN A 79 -2.21 3.84 -5.60
CA ASN A 79 -3.37 4.60 -6.08
C ASN A 79 -2.97 6.02 -6.53
N ARG A 80 -2.09 6.71 -5.80
CA ARG A 80 -1.55 8.02 -6.21
C ARG A 80 -0.83 7.92 -7.56
N THR A 81 0.02 6.91 -7.74
CA THR A 81 0.73 6.66 -9.00
C THR A 81 -0.24 6.37 -10.15
N LYS A 82 -1.27 5.54 -9.92
CA LYS A 82 -2.30 5.23 -10.93
C LYS A 82 -3.07 6.48 -11.36
N SER A 83 -3.45 7.34 -10.39
CA SER A 83 -4.13 8.61 -10.68
C SER A 83 -3.27 9.59 -11.48
N GLN A 84 -1.94 9.53 -11.36
CA GLN A 84 -1.03 10.42 -12.08
C GLN A 84 -0.75 9.97 -13.53
N MET A 85 -0.89 8.68 -13.84
CA MET A 85 -0.76 8.12 -15.20
C MET A 85 -2.00 8.35 -16.07
N ILE A 86 -3.17 8.55 -15.46
CA ILE A 86 -4.43 8.81 -16.19
C ILE A 86 -4.48 10.27 -16.71
N SER A 87 -3.66 11.18 -16.16
CA SER A 87 -3.66 12.61 -16.49
C SER A 87 -2.92 13.02 -17.76
N VAL A 88 -2.30 12.07 -18.49
CA VAL A 88 -1.43 12.35 -19.67
C VAL A 88 -2.05 12.01 -21.02
N ASN A 89 -3.30 11.53 -21.07
CA ASN A 89 -4.07 11.51 -22.34
C ASN A 89 -4.93 12.78 -22.38
N ARG A 90 -4.29 13.90 -22.70
CA ARG A 90 -5.00 15.08 -23.20
C ARG A 90 -4.93 14.95 -24.72
N ASP A 91 -6.03 14.52 -25.32
CA ASP A 91 -6.20 14.32 -26.75
C ASP A 91 -5.95 15.63 -27.50
N ASP A 92 -4.72 15.80 -28.01
CA ASP A 92 -4.41 16.73 -29.11
C ASP A 92 -4.65 15.97 -30.42
N GLU A 93 -5.87 16.01 -30.94
CA GLU A 93 -6.14 15.77 -32.36
C GLU A 93 -7.26 16.71 -32.85
N GLU A 94 -6.82 17.90 -33.27
CA GLU A 94 -7.54 18.78 -34.19
C GLU A 94 -7.56 18.12 -35.58
N ASP A 95 -8.71 17.65 -36.09
CA ASP A 95 -9.11 17.84 -37.51
C ASP A 95 -10.60 17.55 -37.79
N SER A 96 -11.24 18.50 -38.48
CA SER A 96 -12.44 18.39 -39.33
C SER A 96 -13.86 18.11 -38.73
N PRO A 97 -14.80 19.08 -38.81
CA PRO A 97 -16.22 18.81 -38.62
C PRO A 97 -16.79 18.07 -39.84
N SER A 98 -17.14 16.79 -39.69
CA SER A 98 -17.84 16.04 -40.74
C SER A 98 -19.34 16.40 -40.79
N PRO A 99 -19.90 16.73 -41.97
CA PRO A 99 -21.26 17.22 -42.11
C PRO A 99 -22.26 16.07 -42.05
N HIS A 100 -23.02 15.97 -40.96
CA HIS A 100 -24.18 15.09 -40.91
C HIS A 100 -25.34 15.73 -41.68
N LEU A 101 -25.37 15.53 -43.00
CA LEU A 101 -26.58 15.69 -43.79
C LEU A 101 -26.83 14.40 -44.56
N GLN A 102 -27.71 13.55 -44.02
CA GLN A 102 -28.59 12.73 -44.86
C GLN A 102 -29.88 12.42 -44.09
N TYR A 103 -30.69 13.45 -43.85
CA TYR A 103 -32.12 13.21 -43.70
C TYR A 103 -32.63 12.64 -45.02
N ARG A 104 -33.05 11.37 -45.00
CA ARG A 104 -33.87 10.79 -46.07
C ARG A 104 -35.03 10.02 -45.44
N PRO A 105 -36.16 10.68 -45.11
CA PRO A 105 -37.39 9.96 -44.82
C PRO A 105 -38.06 9.63 -46.16
N GLU A 106 -37.75 8.47 -46.72
CA GLU A 106 -38.46 7.91 -47.87
C GLU A 106 -39.10 6.59 -47.43
N ILE A 107 -40.27 6.69 -46.77
CA ILE A 107 -41.29 5.64 -46.88
C ILE A 107 -42.67 6.27 -46.66
N ILE A 108 -43.24 6.74 -47.77
CA ILE A 108 -44.68 6.63 -47.98
C ILE A 108 -44.94 5.14 -48.26
N ARG A 109 -45.74 4.49 -47.41
CA ARG A 109 -46.49 3.29 -47.79
C ARG A 109 -47.89 3.37 -47.18
N ASP A 110 -48.86 3.47 -48.08
CA ASP A 110 -50.30 3.39 -47.90
C ASP A 110 -50.79 2.34 -46.89
N SER A 111 -51.87 2.68 -46.17
CA SER A 111 -53.08 1.86 -45.97
C SER A 111 -54.21 2.74 -45.43
#